data_AF-A0A2N3NGT3-F1
#
_entry.id   AF-A0A2N3NGT3-F1
#
_cell.length_a   1.000
_cell.length_b   1.000
_cell.length_c   1.000
_cell.angle_alpha   90.00
_cell.angle_beta   90.00
_cell.angle_gamma   90.00
#
_symmetry.space_group_name_H-M   'P 1'
#
loop_
_entity.id
_entity.type
_entity.pdbx_description
1 polymer ?
#
loop_
_entity_poly.entity_id
_entity_poly.type
_entity_poly.pdbx_seq_one_letter_code
_entity_poly.pdbx_strand_id
1 'polypeptide(L)'
;MATSLAPIVTPALISTIRRYPNLPRHTWYFVAATTLSIINRPDEIPKIYKHAIDFGQEQADATPNVEEQLAISRRIREAIIKSAAVGGLPKRQAINALLALKVVTPAHLIDEPMGFSPTLRPVEIYDTPSSQILRRGQAFFDMVYGKISKRIMGQMDRSGTEDLGLMARLMYGYVLSNTNVLSPAETSFVLIAGLIPQDVNPQLKGHLKGALNGGATVAEVKAVRDIVIKICEASGMKRISDDSPGGWGWRNEVVNL
;
A
#
# COMPACT_ATOMS: atom_id res chain seq x y z
N MET A 1 24.37 5.84 -20.87
CA MET A 1 23.74 4.51 -20.87
C MET A 1 23.07 4.33 -19.51
N ALA A 2 21.74 4.27 -19.45
CA ALA A 2 21.06 3.97 -18.19
C ALA A 2 21.39 2.52 -17.84
N THR A 3 22.11 2.30 -16.74
CA THR A 3 22.32 0.97 -16.18
C THR A 3 20.95 0.35 -15.92
N SER A 4 20.57 -0.63 -16.74
CA SER A 4 19.38 -1.45 -16.52
C SER A 4 19.52 -2.08 -15.14
N LEU A 5 18.70 -1.63 -14.19
CA LEU A 5 18.68 -2.19 -12.85
C LEU A 5 18.24 -3.65 -12.95
N ALA A 6 18.83 -4.53 -12.13
CA ALA A 6 18.47 -5.94 -12.14
C ALA A 6 16.95 -6.13 -11.98
N PRO A 7 16.32 -7.02 -12.79
CA PRO A 7 14.89 -7.27 -12.72
C PRO A 7 14.55 -7.98 -11.41
N ILE A 8 13.64 -7.40 -10.64
CA ILE A 8 13.21 -7.94 -9.34
C ILE A 8 12.03 -8.89 -9.53
N VAL A 9 11.10 -8.52 -10.43
CA VAL A 9 9.89 -9.31 -10.68
C VAL A 9 10.21 -10.40 -11.69
N THR A 10 10.41 -11.62 -11.19
CA THR A 10 10.55 -12.83 -12.00
C THR A 10 9.24 -13.63 -12.03
N PRO A 11 8.97 -14.43 -13.07
CA PRO A 11 7.80 -15.31 -13.10
C PRO A 11 7.74 -16.26 -11.88
N ALA A 12 8.91 -16.71 -11.39
CA ALA A 12 9.01 -17.53 -10.19
C ALA A 12 8.58 -16.78 -8.92
N LEU A 13 8.98 -15.51 -8.78
CA LEU A 13 8.56 -14.66 -7.66
C LEU A 13 7.04 -14.41 -7.72
N ILE A 14 6.49 -14.08 -8.89
CA ILE A 14 5.05 -13.89 -9.07
C ILE A 14 4.28 -15.16 -8.70
N SER A 15 4.70 -16.33 -9.19
CA SER A 15 4.06 -17.61 -8.87
C SER A 15 4.10 -17.90 -7.37
N THR A 16 5.24 -17.63 -6.72
CA THR A 16 5.41 -17.79 -5.27
C THR A 16 4.46 -16.89 -4.48
N ILE A 17 4.34 -15.62 -4.89
CA ILE A 17 3.47 -14.65 -4.24
C ILE A 17 1.99 -15.02 -4.43
N ARG A 18 1.59 -15.42 -5.65
CA ARG A 18 0.20 -15.83 -5.96
C ARG A 18 -0.24 -17.08 -5.20
N ARG A 19 0.67 -18.02 -4.99
CA ARG A 19 0.39 -19.31 -4.32
C ARG A 19 0.69 -19.27 -2.81
N TYR A 20 0.96 -18.09 -2.26
CA TYR A 20 1.34 -17.99 -0.87
C TYR A 20 0.16 -18.38 0.05
N PRO A 21 0.36 -19.29 1.01
CA PRO A 21 -0.73 -19.79 1.84
C PRO A 21 -1.35 -18.67 2.69
N ASN A 22 -2.67 -18.69 2.83
CA ASN A 22 -3.46 -17.74 3.63
C ASN A 22 -3.40 -16.29 3.17
N LEU A 23 -2.92 -16.01 1.95
CA LEU A 23 -3.03 -14.66 1.39
C LEU A 23 -4.49 -14.36 1.02
N PRO A 24 -5.07 -13.22 1.43
CA PRO A 24 -6.43 -12.88 1.02
C PRO A 24 -6.53 -12.72 -0.49
N ARG A 25 -7.68 -13.12 -1.05
CA ARG A 25 -7.97 -12.94 -2.48
C ARG A 25 -7.94 -11.46 -2.86
N HIS A 26 -7.59 -11.18 -4.11
CA HIS A 26 -7.51 -9.82 -4.68
C HIS A 26 -6.47 -8.91 -4.00
N THR A 27 -5.45 -9.45 -3.30
CA THR A 27 -4.46 -8.63 -2.58
C THR A 27 -3.05 -8.61 -3.13
N TRP A 28 -2.58 -9.72 -3.71
CA TRP A 28 -1.17 -9.89 -4.08
C TRP A 28 -0.63 -8.77 -4.99
N TYR A 29 -1.41 -8.34 -5.98
CA TYR A 29 -0.97 -7.38 -6.99
C TYR A 29 -0.77 -5.98 -6.41
N PHE A 30 -1.63 -5.53 -5.50
CA PHE A 30 -1.54 -4.17 -4.96
C PHE A 30 -0.52 -4.11 -3.83
N VAL A 31 -0.34 -5.20 -3.06
CA VAL A 31 0.73 -5.33 -2.07
C VAL A 31 2.09 -5.30 -2.77
N ALA A 32 2.24 -6.07 -3.85
CA ALA A 32 3.47 -6.08 -4.64
C ALA A 32 3.74 -4.71 -5.29
N ALA A 33 2.73 -4.09 -5.93
CA ALA A 33 2.87 -2.78 -6.54
C ALA A 33 3.23 -1.69 -5.51
N THR A 34 2.63 -1.74 -4.31
CA THR A 34 2.95 -0.82 -3.21
C THR A 34 4.40 -1.00 -2.75
N THR A 35 4.83 -2.23 -2.55
CA THR A 35 6.21 -2.54 -2.13
C THR A 35 7.22 -2.05 -3.16
N LEU A 36 6.99 -2.37 -4.45
CA LEU A 36 7.82 -1.93 -5.58
C LEU A 36 7.88 -0.41 -5.72
N SER A 37 6.76 0.28 -5.49
CA SER A 37 6.71 1.74 -5.44
C SER A 37 7.66 2.26 -4.36
N ILE A 38 7.55 1.75 -3.13
CA ILE A 38 8.31 2.25 -1.97
C ILE A 38 9.81 1.97 -2.08
N ILE A 39 10.22 0.82 -2.62
CA ILE A 39 11.63 0.54 -2.91
C ILE A 39 12.18 1.28 -4.15
N ASN A 40 11.42 2.25 -4.69
CA ASN A 40 11.78 3.08 -5.83
C ASN A 40 12.03 2.27 -7.13
N ARG A 41 11.17 1.27 -7.39
CA ARG A 41 11.17 0.43 -8.60
C ARG A 41 9.84 0.48 -9.36
N PRO A 42 9.40 1.67 -9.81
CA PRO A 42 8.16 1.80 -10.59
C PRO A 42 8.23 1.13 -11.98
N ASP A 43 9.43 0.85 -12.47
CA ASP A 43 9.71 0.15 -13.73
C ASP A 43 9.19 -1.30 -13.75
N GLU A 44 9.06 -1.92 -12.58
CA GLU A 44 8.61 -3.31 -12.43
C GLU A 44 7.08 -3.42 -12.23
N ILE A 45 6.40 -2.33 -11.88
CA ILE A 45 4.95 -2.30 -11.64
C ILE A 45 4.16 -2.71 -12.89
N PRO A 46 4.50 -2.27 -14.12
CA PRO A 46 3.84 -2.73 -15.34
C PRO A 46 3.83 -4.24 -15.53
N LYS A 47 4.87 -4.96 -15.06
CA LYS A 47 4.93 -6.42 -15.20
C LYS A 47 3.93 -7.11 -14.27
N ILE A 48 3.82 -6.63 -13.03
CA ILE A 48 2.81 -7.07 -12.06
C ILE A 48 1.41 -6.80 -12.58
N TYR A 49 1.19 -5.59 -13.11
CA TYR A 49 -0.11 -5.19 -13.65
C TYR A 49 -0.54 -6.07 -14.83
N LYS A 50 0.32 -6.25 -15.84
CA LYS A 50 0.05 -7.14 -16.99
C LYS A 50 -0.29 -8.55 -16.53
N HIS A 51 0.51 -9.10 -15.63
CA HIS A 51 0.24 -10.43 -15.12
C HIS A 51 -1.09 -10.53 -14.35
N ALA A 52 -1.48 -9.48 -13.62
CA ALA A 52 -2.75 -9.46 -12.91
C ALA A 52 -3.97 -9.34 -13.84
N ILE A 53 -3.87 -8.59 -14.95
CA ILE A 53 -4.96 -8.48 -15.93
C ILE A 53 -5.02 -9.69 -16.88
N ASP A 54 -3.91 -10.38 -17.13
CA ASP A 54 -3.87 -11.51 -18.06
C ASP A 54 -4.32 -12.82 -17.38
N PHE A 55 -3.89 -13.05 -16.14
CA PHE A 55 -4.10 -14.32 -15.43
C PHE A 55 -5.03 -14.22 -14.21
N GLY A 56 -5.58 -13.02 -13.95
CA GLY A 56 -6.52 -12.78 -12.86
C GLY A 56 -5.99 -13.21 -11.49
N GLN A 57 -6.92 -13.64 -10.64
CA GLN A 57 -6.66 -14.07 -9.27
C GLN A 57 -6.75 -15.58 -9.07
N GLU A 58 -7.57 -16.26 -9.87
CA GLU A 58 -7.81 -17.69 -9.70
C GLU A 58 -6.62 -18.54 -10.17
N GLN A 59 -6.53 -19.75 -9.60
CA GLN A 59 -5.54 -20.77 -10.01
C GLN A 59 -5.86 -21.37 -11.37
N ALA A 60 -7.10 -21.23 -11.84
CA ALA A 60 -7.47 -21.50 -13.22
C ALA A 60 -7.07 -20.27 -14.06
N ASP A 61 -6.36 -20.50 -15.16
CA ASP A 61 -5.95 -19.48 -16.15
C ASP A 61 -7.16 -18.91 -16.92
N ALA A 62 -8.23 -18.54 -16.20
CA ALA A 62 -9.37 -17.84 -16.74
C ALA A 62 -9.01 -16.36 -16.87
N THR A 63 -9.06 -15.84 -18.09
CA THR A 63 -8.87 -14.42 -18.36
C THR A 63 -9.93 -13.62 -17.61
N PRO A 64 -9.55 -12.68 -16.72
CA PRO A 64 -10.51 -11.91 -15.95
C PRO A 64 -11.38 -11.05 -16.87
N ASN A 65 -12.67 -10.93 -16.53
CA ASN A 65 -13.62 -10.12 -17.29
C ASN A 65 -13.23 -8.63 -17.25
N VAL A 66 -13.75 -7.81 -18.17
CA VAL A 66 -13.42 -6.37 -18.26
C VAL A 66 -13.67 -5.63 -16.94
N GLU A 67 -14.73 -6.00 -16.22
CA GLU A 67 -15.06 -5.43 -14.91
C GLU A 67 -14.02 -5.80 -13.83
N GLU A 68 -13.51 -7.03 -13.85
CA GLU A 68 -12.46 -7.48 -12.92
C GLU A 68 -11.12 -6.81 -13.25
N GLN A 69 -10.78 -6.66 -14.52
CA GLN A 69 -9.60 -5.91 -14.95
C GLN A 69 -9.67 -4.45 -14.52
N LEU A 70 -10.85 -3.83 -14.62
CA LEU A 70 -11.10 -2.47 -14.15
C LEU A 70 -10.97 -2.39 -12.62
N ALA A 71 -11.50 -3.37 -11.88
CA ALA A 71 -11.37 -3.45 -10.43
C ALA A 71 -9.91 -3.59 -9.99
N ILE A 72 -9.12 -4.45 -10.64
CA ILE A 72 -7.68 -4.61 -10.39
C ILE A 72 -6.94 -3.29 -10.64
N SER A 73 -7.24 -2.63 -11.77
CA SER A 73 -6.65 -1.34 -12.13
C SER A 73 -6.90 -0.27 -11.07
N ARG A 74 -8.16 -0.14 -10.63
CA ARG A 74 -8.57 0.83 -9.60
C ARG A 74 -7.95 0.51 -8.24
N ARG A 75 -7.90 -0.77 -7.85
CA ARG A 75 -7.31 -1.21 -6.57
C ARG A 75 -5.80 -0.97 -6.50
N ILE A 76 -5.06 -1.20 -7.60
CA ILE A 76 -3.63 -0.89 -7.66
C ILE A 76 -3.40 0.61 -7.55
N ARG A 77 -4.15 1.42 -8.31
CA ARG A 77 -4.03 2.89 -8.26
C ARG A 77 -4.33 3.42 -6.87
N GLU A 78 -5.39 2.90 -6.25
CA GLU A 78 -5.80 3.27 -4.90
C GLU A 78 -4.71 2.93 -3.87
N ALA A 79 -4.14 1.72 -3.93
CA ALA A 79 -3.06 1.32 -3.04
C ALA A 79 -1.83 2.21 -3.17
N ILE A 80 -1.43 2.56 -4.40
CA ILE A 80 -0.31 3.46 -4.67
C ILE A 80 -0.59 4.85 -4.08
N ILE A 81 -1.80 5.39 -4.26
CA ILE A 81 -2.19 6.69 -3.68
C ILE A 81 -2.14 6.64 -2.15
N LYS A 82 -2.71 5.61 -1.53
CA LYS A 82 -2.70 5.47 -0.06
C LYS A 82 -1.28 5.28 0.50
N SER A 83 -0.40 4.62 -0.23
CA SER A 83 1.00 4.45 0.17
C SER A 83 1.76 5.77 0.29
N ALA A 84 1.31 6.84 -0.39
CA ALA A 84 1.90 8.17 -0.26
C ALA A 84 1.80 8.74 1.16
N ALA A 85 0.86 8.25 1.98
CA ALA A 85 0.76 8.62 3.39
C ALA A 85 1.98 8.19 4.22
N VAL A 86 2.73 7.16 3.77
CA VAL A 86 3.88 6.60 4.47
C VAL A 86 5.19 6.70 3.68
N GLY A 87 5.15 6.72 2.34
CA GLY A 87 6.34 6.89 1.49
C GLY A 87 6.64 8.35 1.12
N GLY A 88 5.67 9.25 1.29
CA GLY A 88 5.71 10.62 0.80
C GLY A 88 5.30 10.77 -0.68
N LEU A 89 4.89 11.98 -1.07
CA LEU A 89 4.45 12.32 -2.42
C LEU A 89 5.58 12.63 -3.43
N PRO A 90 6.62 13.43 -3.10
CA PRO A 90 7.50 14.01 -4.12
C PRO A 90 8.67 13.11 -4.54
N LYS A 91 9.10 12.16 -3.70
CA LYS A 91 10.18 11.23 -4.07
C LYS A 91 9.65 10.19 -5.04
N ARG A 92 9.49 10.53 -6.34
CA ARG A 92 9.43 9.57 -7.47
C ARG A 92 8.53 8.31 -7.35
N GLN A 93 7.64 8.19 -6.36
CA GLN A 93 7.01 6.92 -5.97
C GLN A 93 5.60 6.82 -6.53
N ALA A 94 4.63 7.55 -5.97
CA ALA A 94 3.24 7.46 -6.41
C ALA A 94 3.02 7.99 -7.84
N ILE A 95 3.57 9.17 -8.16
CA ILE A 95 3.38 9.80 -9.48
C ILE A 95 4.00 8.93 -10.59
N ASN A 96 5.27 8.53 -10.45
CA ASN A 96 5.92 7.72 -11.49
C ASN A 96 5.33 6.32 -11.60
N ALA A 97 4.93 5.70 -10.48
CA ALA A 97 4.24 4.42 -10.51
C ALA A 97 2.91 4.51 -11.28
N LEU A 98 2.11 5.55 -11.03
CA LEU A 98 0.85 5.77 -11.73
C LEU A 98 1.07 6.13 -13.22
N LEU A 99 2.10 6.91 -13.54
CA LEU A 99 2.45 7.24 -14.93
C LEU A 99 2.96 6.00 -15.68
N ALA A 100 3.81 5.17 -15.06
CA ALA A 100 4.28 3.91 -15.64
C ALA A 100 3.11 2.93 -15.85
N LEU A 101 2.18 2.87 -14.90
CA LEU A 101 0.95 2.08 -15.01
C LEU A 101 0.07 2.58 -16.16
N LYS A 102 -0.08 3.90 -16.31
CA LYS A 102 -0.88 4.52 -17.39
C LYS A 102 -0.40 4.08 -18.78
N VAL A 103 0.91 3.99 -19.01
CA VAL A 103 1.50 3.58 -20.31
C VAL A 103 1.05 2.18 -20.73
N VAL A 104 0.82 1.27 -19.78
CA VAL A 104 0.45 -0.12 -20.05
C VAL A 104 -1.02 -0.43 -19.81
N THR A 105 -1.80 0.55 -19.36
CA THR A 105 -3.25 0.39 -19.13
C THR A 105 -3.98 0.53 -20.47
N PRO A 106 -4.76 -0.47 -20.92
CA PRO A 106 -5.65 -0.32 -22.08
C PRO A 106 -6.61 0.86 -21.93
N ALA A 107 -6.95 1.53 -23.03
CA ALA A 107 -7.78 2.74 -23.01
C ALA A 107 -9.13 2.55 -22.30
N HIS A 108 -9.75 1.37 -22.45
CA HIS A 108 -11.03 1.03 -21.82
C HIS A 108 -10.96 0.82 -20.29
N LEU A 109 -9.76 0.78 -19.70
CA LEU A 109 -9.52 0.65 -18.27
C LEU A 109 -8.99 1.95 -17.62
N ILE A 110 -8.95 3.05 -18.39
CA ILE A 110 -8.51 4.35 -17.90
C ILE A 110 -9.75 5.15 -17.47
N ASP A 111 -9.76 5.58 -16.20
CA ASP A 111 -10.73 6.57 -15.73
C ASP A 111 -10.36 7.95 -16.30
N GLU A 112 -11.29 8.59 -17.02
CA GLU A 112 -11.09 9.91 -17.63
C GLU A 112 -11.06 11.05 -16.59
N PRO A 113 -10.29 12.13 -16.82
CA PRO A 113 -10.35 13.33 -15.98
C PRO A 113 -11.78 13.87 -15.89
N MET A 114 -12.22 14.21 -14.68
CA MET A 114 -13.60 14.68 -14.40
C MET A 114 -14.71 13.66 -14.68
N GLY A 115 -14.37 12.40 -15.00
CA GLY A 115 -15.32 11.29 -15.06
C GLY A 115 -15.73 10.80 -13.67
N PHE A 116 -16.64 9.82 -13.65
CA PHE A 116 -17.03 9.15 -12.42
C PHE A 116 -15.83 8.44 -11.77
N SER A 117 -15.53 8.80 -10.51
CA SER A 117 -14.51 8.11 -9.70
C SER A 117 -15.18 7.33 -8.58
N PRO A 118 -14.94 6.00 -8.44
CA PRO A 118 -15.51 5.22 -7.35
C PRO A 118 -15.00 5.66 -5.97
N THR A 119 -13.86 6.35 -5.92
CA THR A 119 -13.32 6.90 -4.68
C THR A 119 -14.06 8.16 -4.23
N LEU A 120 -14.83 8.81 -5.11
CA LEU A 120 -15.56 10.06 -4.84
C LEU A 120 -14.70 11.22 -4.29
N ARG A 121 -13.36 11.12 -4.38
CA ARG A 121 -12.44 12.15 -3.86
C ARG A 121 -12.68 13.56 -4.39
N PRO A 122 -13.03 13.77 -5.68
CA PRO A 122 -13.37 15.11 -6.15
C PRO A 122 -14.55 15.70 -5.38
N VAL A 123 -15.61 14.92 -5.15
CA VAL A 123 -16.79 15.33 -4.37
C VAL A 123 -16.44 15.58 -2.90
N GLU A 124 -15.55 14.76 -2.32
CA GLU A 124 -15.08 14.96 -0.95
C GLU A 124 -14.32 16.29 -0.77
N ILE A 125 -13.57 16.74 -1.78
CA ILE A 125 -12.81 17.99 -1.70
C ILE A 125 -13.70 19.22 -1.91
N TYR A 126 -14.63 19.16 -2.87
CA TYR A 126 -15.37 20.36 -3.30
C TYR A 126 -16.77 20.48 -2.67
N ASP A 127 -17.45 19.37 -2.41
CA ASP A 127 -18.88 19.38 -2.05
C ASP A 127 -19.16 18.90 -0.62
N THR A 128 -18.27 18.08 -0.05
CA THR A 128 -18.47 17.49 1.28
C THR A 128 -17.87 18.36 2.37
N PRO A 129 -18.59 18.66 3.46
CA PRO A 129 -18.02 19.42 4.58
C PRO A 129 -16.80 18.70 5.19
N SER A 130 -15.69 19.43 5.32
CA SER A 130 -14.42 18.90 5.84
C SER A 130 -14.55 18.24 7.22
N SER A 131 -15.46 18.72 8.07
CA SER A 131 -15.74 18.15 9.38
C SER A 131 -16.24 16.70 9.33
N GLN A 132 -16.99 16.32 8.29
CA GLN A 132 -17.46 14.94 8.11
C GLN A 132 -16.30 14.01 7.73
N ILE A 133 -15.42 14.49 6.84
CA ILE A 133 -14.23 13.76 6.38
C ILE A 133 -13.25 13.56 7.53
N LEU A 134 -13.00 14.60 8.32
CA LEU A 134 -12.14 14.51 9.50
C LEU A 134 -12.73 13.58 10.56
N ARG A 135 -14.05 13.58 10.76
CA ARG A 135 -14.72 12.63 11.67
C ARG A 135 -14.56 11.18 11.20
N ARG A 136 -14.73 10.92 9.91
CA ARG A 136 -14.46 9.59 9.31
C ARG A 136 -13.00 9.18 9.51
N GLY A 137 -12.07 10.11 9.27
CA GLY A 137 -10.65 9.92 9.51
C GLY A 137 -10.33 9.54 10.96
N GLN A 138 -10.93 10.26 11.91
CA GLN A 138 -10.77 9.97 13.33
C GLN A 138 -11.33 8.60 13.70
N ALA A 139 -12.52 8.24 13.22
CA ALA A 139 -13.11 6.91 13.45
C ALA A 139 -12.24 5.79 12.87
N PHE A 140 -11.66 5.99 11.68
CA PHE A 140 -10.73 5.04 11.09
C PHE A 140 -9.44 4.91 11.90
N PHE A 141 -8.88 6.04 12.37
CA PHE A 141 -7.71 6.04 13.24
C PHE A 141 -7.97 5.30 14.56
N ASP A 142 -9.14 5.53 15.17
CA ASP A 142 -9.55 4.84 16.39
C ASP A 142 -9.76 3.34 16.17
N MET A 143 -10.25 2.92 15.01
CA MET A 143 -10.30 1.51 14.63
C MET A 143 -8.90 0.88 14.50
N VAL A 144 -7.98 1.56 13.81
CA VAL A 144 -6.61 1.04 13.59
C VAL A 144 -5.87 0.87 14.91
N TYR A 145 -5.89 1.89 15.78
CA TYR A 145 -5.09 1.90 17.00
C TYR A 145 -5.85 1.43 18.25
N GLY A 146 -7.17 1.30 18.18
CA GLY A 146 -8.01 0.86 19.29
C GLY A 146 -7.77 1.69 20.56
N LYS A 147 -7.56 1.00 21.69
CA LYS A 147 -7.44 1.62 23.02
C LYS A 147 -6.28 2.62 23.15
N ILE A 148 -5.26 2.53 22.30
CA ILE A 148 -4.08 3.42 22.37
C ILE A 148 -4.18 4.63 21.43
N SER A 149 -5.26 4.75 20.64
CA SER A 149 -5.42 5.83 19.66
C SER A 149 -5.23 7.22 20.26
N LYS A 150 -5.95 7.54 21.35
CA LYS A 150 -5.85 8.83 22.06
C LYS A 150 -4.43 9.11 22.56
N ARG A 151 -3.72 8.08 23.02
CA ARG A 151 -2.34 8.21 23.49
C ARG A 151 -1.41 8.56 22.34
N ILE A 152 -1.51 7.86 21.22
CA ILE A 152 -0.65 8.08 20.05
C ILE A 152 -0.90 9.47 19.46
N MET A 153 -2.17 9.83 19.26
CA MET A 153 -2.52 11.16 18.75
C MET A 153 -2.03 12.26 19.71
N GLY A 154 -2.24 12.09 21.02
CA GLY A 154 -1.73 13.04 22.01
C GLY A 154 -0.20 13.13 22.06
N GLN A 155 0.53 12.06 21.76
CA GLN A 155 1.99 12.12 21.62
C GLN A 155 2.40 12.92 20.39
N MET A 156 1.70 12.77 19.27
CA MET A 156 1.94 13.57 18.07
C MET A 156 1.61 15.05 18.29
N ASP A 157 0.50 15.36 18.95
CA ASP A 157 0.12 16.74 19.31
C ASP A 157 1.15 17.40 20.26
N ARG A 158 1.87 16.62 21.07
CA ARG A 158 2.90 17.11 22.01
C ARG A 158 4.33 16.92 21.51
N SER A 159 4.53 16.69 20.23
CA SER A 159 5.83 16.41 19.62
C SER A 159 6.78 17.62 19.53
N GLY A 160 6.36 18.79 20.05
CA GLY A 160 7.11 20.04 19.92
C GLY A 160 6.75 20.85 18.67
N THR A 161 5.90 20.30 17.80
CA THR A 161 5.22 21.01 16.72
C THR A 161 3.71 20.70 16.80
N GLU A 162 2.88 21.71 16.58
CA GLU A 162 1.42 21.55 16.51
C GLU A 162 0.99 20.77 15.27
N ASP A 163 1.84 20.74 14.23
CA ASP A 163 1.47 20.26 12.91
C ASP A 163 1.51 18.74 12.77
N LEU A 164 2.28 18.01 13.60
CA LEU A 164 2.43 16.56 13.41
C LEU A 164 1.09 15.81 13.58
N GLY A 165 0.34 16.16 14.63
CA GLY A 165 -0.99 15.60 14.83
C GLY A 165 -2.00 16.08 13.79
N LEU A 166 -1.88 17.32 13.31
CA LEU A 166 -2.72 17.85 12.22
C LEU A 166 -2.49 17.09 10.92
N MET A 167 -1.22 16.84 10.56
CA MET A 167 -0.85 16.07 9.37
C MET A 167 -1.40 14.64 9.44
N ALA A 168 -1.35 14.00 10.61
CA ALA A 168 -1.98 12.70 10.81
C ALA A 168 -3.49 12.77 10.55
N ARG A 169 -4.21 13.74 11.13
CA ARG A 169 -5.66 13.89 10.92
C ARG A 169 -6.02 14.12 9.45
N LEU A 170 -5.23 14.92 8.72
CA LEU A 170 -5.43 15.16 7.28
C LEU A 170 -5.24 13.88 6.46
N MET A 171 -4.15 13.12 6.71
CA MET A 171 -3.88 11.87 6.02
C MET A 171 -4.96 10.81 6.29
N TYR A 172 -5.37 10.66 7.55
CA TYR A 172 -6.43 9.71 7.89
C TYR A 172 -7.79 10.16 7.33
N GLY A 173 -8.10 11.45 7.33
CA GLY A 173 -9.34 12.00 6.78
C GLY A 173 -9.47 11.81 5.26
N TYR A 174 -8.55 12.39 4.50
CA TYR A 174 -8.68 12.50 3.04
C TYR A 174 -8.08 11.33 2.25
N VAL A 175 -7.15 10.57 2.84
CA VAL A 175 -6.43 9.51 2.10
C VAL A 175 -6.82 8.12 2.60
N LEU A 176 -6.62 7.83 3.89
CA LEU A 176 -6.70 6.46 4.40
C LEU A 176 -8.12 5.98 4.67
N SER A 177 -8.97 6.84 5.23
CA SER A 177 -10.33 6.47 5.66
C SER A 177 -11.33 6.26 4.52
N ASN A 178 -11.00 6.63 3.28
CA ASN A 178 -11.82 6.31 2.13
C ASN A 178 -11.72 4.80 1.82
N THR A 179 -12.76 4.03 2.13
CA THR A 179 -12.77 2.57 1.95
C THR A 179 -13.67 2.10 0.81
N ASN A 180 -13.94 2.96 -0.18
CA ASN A 180 -14.86 2.64 -1.28
C ASN A 180 -14.26 1.61 -2.25
N VAL A 181 -12.94 1.59 -2.41
CA VAL A 181 -12.22 0.68 -3.33
C VAL A 181 -11.43 -0.40 -2.57
N LEU A 182 -10.77 -0.01 -1.47
CA LEU A 182 -10.03 -0.92 -0.60
C LEU A 182 -10.68 -0.95 0.79
N SER A 183 -10.87 -2.15 1.34
CA SER A 183 -11.42 -2.34 2.67
C SER A 183 -10.49 -1.77 3.77
N PRO A 184 -10.97 -1.65 5.03
CA PRO A 184 -10.12 -1.25 6.15
C PRO A 184 -8.91 -2.16 6.36
N ALA A 185 -9.11 -3.48 6.24
CA ALA A 185 -8.03 -4.47 6.31
C ALA A 185 -7.04 -4.31 5.15
N GLU A 186 -7.53 -4.17 3.91
CA GLU A 186 -6.70 -3.98 2.71
C GLU A 186 -5.89 -2.69 2.77
N THR A 187 -6.49 -1.62 3.29
CA THR A 187 -5.80 -0.34 3.53
C THR A 187 -4.66 -0.53 4.53
N SER A 188 -4.86 -1.34 5.57
CA SER A 188 -3.79 -1.68 6.52
C SER A 188 -2.70 -2.53 5.88
N PHE A 189 -3.03 -3.44 4.96
CA PHE A 189 -2.03 -4.19 4.17
C PHE A 189 -1.17 -3.29 3.29
N VAL A 190 -1.76 -2.26 2.67
CA VAL A 190 -1.00 -1.24 1.91
C VAL A 190 0.00 -0.51 2.82
N LEU A 191 -0.41 -0.16 4.04
CA LEU A 191 0.48 0.51 5.00
C LEU A 191 1.58 -0.44 5.49
N ILE A 192 1.27 -1.71 5.78
CA ILE A 192 2.28 -2.73 6.09
C ILE A 192 3.29 -2.87 4.94
N ALA A 193 2.81 -2.97 3.70
CA ALA A 193 3.64 -3.08 2.50
C ALA A 193 4.54 -1.85 2.28
N GLY A 194 4.12 -0.67 2.72
CA GLY A 194 4.93 0.54 2.64
C GLY A 194 5.86 0.78 3.82
N LEU A 195 5.56 0.23 5.00
CA LEU A 195 6.35 0.45 6.21
C LEU A 195 7.50 -0.56 6.36
N ILE A 196 7.31 -1.82 5.94
CA ILE A 196 8.36 -2.85 6.00
C ILE A 196 9.62 -2.43 5.23
N PRO A 197 9.57 -1.95 3.98
CA PRO A 197 10.79 -1.62 3.24
C PRO A 197 11.52 -0.38 3.79
N GLN A 198 10.85 0.40 4.66
CA GLN A 198 11.40 1.62 5.26
C GLN A 198 11.97 1.39 6.68
N ASP A 199 11.92 0.16 7.21
CA ASP A 199 12.41 -0.22 8.54
C ASP A 199 11.81 0.61 9.70
N VAL A 200 10.52 0.97 9.58
CA VAL A 200 9.79 1.79 10.57
C VAL A 200 8.88 0.94 11.46
N ASN A 201 9.53 0.13 12.30
CA ASN A 201 8.89 -0.83 13.21
C ASN A 201 7.84 -0.23 14.19
N PRO A 202 8.04 0.96 14.79
CA PRO A 202 7.04 1.54 15.70
C PRO A 202 5.69 1.79 15.03
N GLN A 203 5.69 2.26 13.79
CA GLN A 203 4.51 2.50 12.98
C GLN A 203 3.91 1.18 12.50
N LEU A 204 4.76 0.23 12.07
CA LEU A 204 4.34 -1.10 11.59
C LEU A 204 3.48 -1.84 12.63
N LYS A 205 3.86 -1.81 13.92
CA LYS A 205 3.11 -2.48 14.99
C LYS A 205 1.64 -2.02 15.07
N GLY A 206 1.40 -0.73 14.87
CA GLY A 206 0.05 -0.17 14.85
C GLY A 206 -0.79 -0.73 13.71
N HIS A 207 -0.20 -0.84 12.52
CA HIS A 207 -0.90 -1.31 11.32
C HIS A 207 -1.08 -2.83 11.27
N LEU A 208 -0.17 -3.61 11.87
CA LEU A 208 -0.38 -5.05 12.07
C LEU A 208 -1.61 -5.32 12.95
N LYS A 209 -1.74 -4.60 14.07
CA LYS A 209 -2.92 -4.67 14.95
C LYS A 209 -4.17 -4.10 14.25
N GLY A 210 -4.00 -3.01 13.52
CA GLY A 210 -5.09 -2.35 12.78
C GLY A 210 -5.68 -3.21 11.68
N ALA A 211 -4.87 -4.03 11.00
CA ALA A 211 -5.37 -5.00 10.04
C ALA A 211 -6.31 -6.03 10.71
N LEU A 212 -5.97 -6.50 11.91
CA LEU A 212 -6.83 -7.40 12.69
C LEU A 212 -8.14 -6.70 13.11
N ASN A 213 -8.05 -5.46 13.59
CA ASN A 213 -9.24 -4.68 13.95
C ASN A 213 -10.14 -4.37 12.74
N GLY A 214 -9.54 -4.29 11.54
CA GLY A 214 -10.23 -4.11 10.27
C GLY A 214 -10.85 -5.39 9.71
N GLY A 215 -10.73 -6.53 10.41
CA GLY A 215 -11.35 -7.81 10.04
C GLY A 215 -10.42 -8.84 9.42
N ALA A 216 -9.11 -8.59 9.32
CA ALA A 216 -8.15 -9.58 8.84
C ALA A 216 -7.85 -10.65 9.91
N THR A 217 -7.51 -11.86 9.46
CA THR A 217 -6.99 -12.91 10.31
C THR A 217 -5.49 -12.74 10.55
N VAL A 218 -4.97 -13.33 11.64
CA VAL A 218 -3.53 -13.34 11.92
C VAL A 218 -2.73 -14.03 10.81
N ALA A 219 -3.29 -15.08 10.20
CA ALA A 219 -2.66 -15.81 9.11
C ALA A 219 -2.49 -14.92 7.87
N GLU A 220 -3.52 -14.14 7.52
CA GLU A 220 -3.48 -13.21 6.39
C GLU A 220 -2.47 -12.07 6.59
N VAL A 221 -2.43 -11.49 7.80
CA VAL A 221 -1.45 -10.43 8.11
C VAL A 221 -0.02 -10.95 8.01
N LYS A 222 0.24 -12.16 8.52
CA LYS A 222 1.55 -12.82 8.40
C LYS A 222 1.90 -13.12 6.94
N ALA A 223 0.94 -13.60 6.15
CA ALA A 223 1.13 -13.85 4.73
C ALA A 223 1.52 -12.59 3.95
N VAL A 224 0.82 -11.47 4.19
CA VAL A 224 1.14 -10.17 3.58
C VAL A 224 2.55 -9.72 3.98
N ARG A 225 2.89 -9.78 5.27
CA ARG A 225 4.23 -9.43 5.77
C ARG A 225 5.32 -10.25 5.06
N ASP A 226 5.13 -11.56 4.97
CA ASP A 226 6.16 -12.46 4.42
C ASP A 226 6.35 -12.26 2.91
N ILE A 227 5.29 -11.95 2.17
CA ILE A 227 5.39 -11.56 0.76
C ILE A 227 6.19 -10.27 0.59
N VAL A 228 5.90 -9.26 1.41
CA VAL A 228 6.60 -7.97 1.34
C VAL A 228 8.10 -8.17 1.61
N ILE A 229 8.44 -8.97 2.63
CA ILE A 229 9.83 -9.34 2.92
C ILE A 229 10.48 -10.04 1.73
N LYS A 230 9.81 -11.01 1.10
CA LYS A 230 10.33 -11.71 -0.08
C LYS A 230 10.61 -10.77 -1.26
N ILE A 231 9.73 -9.78 -1.49
CA ILE A 231 9.95 -8.77 -2.54
C ILE A 231 11.16 -7.90 -2.19
N CYS A 232 11.28 -7.48 -0.93
CA CYS A 232 12.42 -6.73 -0.45
C CYS A 232 13.74 -7.53 -0.60
N GLU A 233 13.77 -8.79 -0.19
CA GLU A 233 14.92 -9.69 -0.36
C GLU A 233 15.28 -9.88 -1.84
N ALA A 234 14.29 -10.05 -2.71
CA ALA A 234 14.48 -10.13 -4.16
C ALA A 234 15.05 -8.82 -4.75
N SER A 235 14.78 -7.67 -4.12
CA SER A 235 15.39 -6.39 -4.47
C SER A 235 16.83 -6.22 -3.95
N GLY A 236 17.35 -7.20 -3.22
CA GLY A 236 18.67 -7.17 -2.60
C GLY A 236 18.71 -6.54 -1.21
N MET A 237 17.55 -6.28 -0.57
CA MET A 237 17.53 -5.86 0.83
C MET A 237 18.02 -6.99 1.73
N LYS A 238 18.90 -6.66 2.67
CA LYS A 238 19.46 -7.61 3.63
C LYS A 238 19.41 -7.07 5.05
N ARG A 239 19.65 -7.90 6.05
CA ARG A 239 19.91 -7.39 7.39
C ARG A 239 21.22 -6.62 7.39
N ILE A 240 21.18 -5.37 7.82
CA ILE A 240 22.34 -4.49 7.95
C ILE A 240 22.92 -4.74 9.35
N SER A 241 24.24 -4.87 9.47
CA SER A 241 24.91 -4.96 10.78
C SER A 241 24.76 -3.65 11.56
N ASP A 242 24.67 -3.74 12.87
CA ASP A 242 24.47 -2.57 13.76
C ASP A 242 25.57 -1.51 13.58
N ASP A 243 26.78 -1.95 13.21
CA ASP A 243 27.96 -1.11 13.00
C ASP A 243 28.07 -0.50 11.59
N SER A 244 27.14 -0.82 10.66
CA SER A 244 27.23 -0.30 9.30
C SER A 244 26.70 1.13 9.20
N PRO A 245 27.48 2.10 8.66
CA PRO A 245 27.06 3.50 8.54
C PRO A 245 25.89 3.69 7.57
N GLY A 246 25.66 2.72 6.67
CA GLY A 246 24.55 2.70 5.73
C GLY A 246 24.35 1.31 5.14
N GLY A 247 23.29 1.14 4.37
CA GLY A 247 22.99 -0.12 3.71
C GLY A 247 21.59 -0.12 3.12
N TRP A 248 21.34 -1.05 2.20
CA TRP A 248 20.02 -1.29 1.64
C TRP A 248 19.38 -2.48 2.36
N GLY A 249 18.48 -2.21 3.30
CA GLY A 249 18.01 -3.26 4.20
C GLY A 249 17.49 -2.82 5.56
N TRP A 250 17.32 -3.79 6.45
CA TRP A 250 16.76 -3.60 7.79
C TRP A 250 17.84 -3.62 8.87
N ARG A 251 17.79 -2.66 9.80
CA ARG A 251 18.64 -2.64 11.00
C ARG A 251 18.05 -3.52 12.09
N ASN A 252 16.72 -3.50 12.24
CA ASN A 252 16.02 -4.30 13.22
C ASN A 252 15.31 -5.50 12.58
N GLU A 253 14.96 -6.50 13.41
CA GLU A 253 14.04 -7.53 12.95
C GLU A 253 12.68 -6.91 12.65
N VAL A 254 12.11 -7.24 11.48
CA VAL A 254 10.80 -6.74 11.07
C VAL A 254 9.76 -7.24 12.08
N VAL A 255 9.04 -6.33 12.73
CA VAL A 255 8.07 -6.68 13.78
C VAL A 255 7.06 -7.72 13.29
N ASN A 256 6.74 -8.68 14.17
CA ASN A 256 5.72 -9.70 13.96
C ASN A 256 4.54 -9.48 14.93
N LEU A 257 3.38 -10.05 14.58
CA LEU A 257 2.17 -10.08 15.42
C LEU A 257 2.35 -10.97 16.65
#